data_AF-A0A3Q7J2Z5-F1
#
_entry.id   AF-A0A3Q7J2Z5-F1
#
_cell.length_a   1.000
_cell.length_b   1.000
_cell.length_c   1.000
_cell.angle_alpha   90.00
_cell.angle_beta   90.00
_cell.angle_gamma   90.00
#
_symmetry.space_group_name_H-M   'P 1'
#
loop_
_entity.id
_entity.type
_entity.pdbx_description
1 polymer ?
#
loop_
_entity_poly.entity_id
_entity_poly.type
_entity_poly.pdbx_seq_one_letter_code
_entity_poly.pdbx_strand_id
1 'polypeptide(L)'
;MMAIHMQRWLMKYYLPFMLMLDQGQQVISTIQNVIGVIEGEQEPDRFVILGNHRDAWTFGAVDPNSGTASLLEIAQRLEKLQKRG
;
A
#
# COMPACT_ATOMS: atom_id res chain seq x y z
N MET A 1 -36.14 -34.80 -19.32
CA MET A 1 -36.41 -35.01 -17.87
C MET A 1 -35.23 -35.56 -17.06
N MET A 2 -34.07 -35.89 -17.66
CA MET A 2 -32.89 -36.41 -16.92
C MET A 2 -31.93 -35.34 -16.38
N ALA A 3 -31.84 -34.15 -17.00
CA ALA A 3 -30.88 -33.11 -16.58
C ALA A 3 -31.19 -32.49 -15.19
N ILE A 4 -32.48 -32.31 -14.87
CA ILE A 4 -32.93 -31.68 -13.61
C ILE A 4 -32.73 -32.61 -12.40
N HIS A 5 -32.73 -33.94 -12.62
CA HIS A 5 -32.56 -34.92 -11.54
C HIS A 5 -31.09 -35.04 -11.09
N MET A 6 -30.13 -34.81 -12.01
CA MET A 6 -28.70 -34.91 -11.72
C MET A 6 -28.17 -33.70 -10.93
N GLN A 7 -28.70 -32.50 -11.21
CA GLN A 7 -28.36 -31.28 -10.45
C GLN A 7 -28.83 -31.35 -8.98
N ARG A 8 -29.94 -32.03 -8.70
CA ARG A 8 -30.47 -32.21 -7.33
C ARG A 8 -29.67 -33.22 -6.50
N TRP A 9 -29.00 -34.17 -7.14
CA TRP A 9 -28.18 -35.18 -6.47
C TRP A 9 -26.80 -34.63 -6.11
N LEU A 10 -26.17 -33.84 -7.00
CA LEU A 10 -24.88 -33.19 -6.71
C LEU A 10 -24.98 -32.26 -5.51
N MET A 11 -26.02 -31.42 -5.41
CA MET A 11 -26.23 -30.49 -4.27
C MET A 11 -26.42 -31.17 -2.91
N LYS A 12 -26.68 -32.48 -2.86
CA LYS A 12 -26.88 -33.24 -1.61
C LYS A 12 -25.57 -33.74 -0.98
N TYR A 13 -24.49 -33.83 -1.76
CA TYR A 13 -23.19 -34.38 -1.33
C TYR A 13 -22.10 -33.32 -1.17
N TYR A 14 -22.34 -32.08 -1.61
CA TYR A 14 -21.48 -30.94 -1.28
C TYR A 14 -21.96 -30.32 0.03
N LEU A 15 -21.17 -30.45 1.11
CA LEU A 15 -21.38 -29.68 2.33
C LEU A 15 -21.36 -28.19 1.98
N PRO A 16 -22.35 -27.38 2.38
CA PRO A 16 -22.24 -25.94 2.24
C PRO A 16 -21.21 -25.41 3.24
N PHE A 17 -20.07 -24.94 2.74
CA PHE A 17 -19.10 -24.20 3.54
C PHE A 17 -19.59 -22.75 3.66
N MET A 18 -20.10 -22.38 4.85
CA MET A 18 -20.48 -21.01 5.15
C MET A 18 -19.28 -20.28 5.75
N LEU A 19 -18.69 -19.35 5.00
CA LEU A 19 -17.62 -18.50 5.49
C LEU A 19 -18.22 -17.26 6.18
N MET A 20 -18.14 -17.20 7.51
CA MET A 20 -18.47 -16.00 8.29
C MET A 20 -17.25 -15.09 8.34
N LEU A 21 -17.31 -13.92 7.70
CA LEU A 21 -16.26 -12.90 7.76
C LEU A 21 -16.77 -11.72 8.58
N ASP A 22 -16.05 -11.36 9.64
CA ASP A 22 -16.19 -10.07 10.30
C ASP A 22 -15.10 -9.14 9.77
N GLN A 23 -15.52 -7.99 9.23
CA GLN A 23 -14.62 -7.00 8.61
C GLN A 23 -14.11 -5.96 9.61
N GLY A 24 -14.52 -6.05 10.88
CA GLY A 24 -14.16 -5.08 11.90
C GLY A 24 -14.89 -3.74 11.72
N GLN A 25 -14.87 -2.94 12.77
CA GLN A 25 -15.54 -1.64 12.79
C GLN A 25 -14.77 -0.60 11.95
N GLN A 26 -15.48 0.12 11.09
CA GLN A 26 -14.93 1.27 10.38
C GLN A 26 -14.76 2.44 11.35
N VAL A 27 -13.55 3.00 11.40
CA VAL A 27 -13.20 4.11 12.30
C VAL A 27 -12.59 5.26 11.48
N ILE A 28 -12.91 6.49 11.88
CA ILE A 28 -12.22 7.68 11.37
C ILE A 28 -10.91 7.79 12.13
N SER A 29 -9.79 7.79 11.41
CA SER A 29 -8.46 7.93 11.97
C SER A 29 -7.66 9.00 11.24
N THR A 30 -6.76 9.67 11.95
CA THR A 30 -5.85 10.65 11.37
C THR A 30 -4.66 9.93 10.73
N ILE A 31 -4.37 10.27 9.48
CA ILE A 31 -3.21 9.78 8.73
C ILE A 31 -2.21 10.93 8.57
N GLN A 32 -0.91 10.63 8.66
CA GLN A 32 0.16 11.62 8.61
C GLN A 32 1.14 11.35 7.46
N ASN A 33 1.22 12.32 6.54
CA ASN A 33 2.24 12.35 5.50
C ASN A 33 3.44 13.19 5.94
N VAL A 34 4.63 12.76 5.55
CA VAL A 34 5.87 13.52 5.72
C VAL A 34 6.29 14.04 4.35
N ILE A 35 6.45 15.36 4.23
CA ILE A 35 6.77 16.03 2.97
C ILE A 35 8.05 16.85 3.19
N GLY A 36 9.05 16.63 2.33
CA GLY A 36 10.25 17.44 2.24
C GLY A 36 10.39 18.01 0.84
N VAL A 37 11.00 19.19 0.73
CA VAL A 37 11.17 19.91 -0.55
C VAL A 37 12.63 20.34 -0.66
N ILE A 38 13.23 20.08 -1.82
CA ILE A 38 14.46 20.71 -2.28
C ILE A 38 14.05 21.66 -3.40
N GLU A 39 14.22 22.96 -3.19
CA GLU A 39 13.82 23.97 -4.18
C GLU A 39 14.77 23.93 -5.39
N GLY A 40 14.17 23.92 -6.59
CA GLY A 40 14.91 24.02 -7.84
C GLY A 40 15.48 25.43 -8.02
N GLU A 41 16.69 25.53 -8.60
CA GLU A 41 17.37 26.82 -8.74
C GLU A 41 16.75 27.70 -9.84
N GLN A 42 16.44 27.13 -11.02
CA GLN A 42 15.88 27.89 -12.15
C GLN A 42 14.35 27.86 -12.22
N GLU A 43 13.73 26.71 -11.93
CA GLU A 43 12.28 26.49 -12.08
C GLU A 43 11.67 25.94 -10.77
N PRO A 44 11.60 26.73 -9.68
CA PRO A 44 11.12 26.27 -8.36
C PRO A 44 9.63 25.89 -8.34
N ASP A 45 8.86 26.28 -9.35
CA ASP A 45 7.44 25.95 -9.52
C ASP A 45 7.19 24.63 -10.30
N ARG A 46 8.26 23.99 -10.79
CA ARG A 46 8.20 22.70 -11.49
C ARG A 46 8.63 21.57 -10.56
N PHE A 47 7.71 20.64 -10.28
CA PHE A 47 7.92 19.60 -9.29
C PHE A 47 8.24 18.24 -9.91
N VAL A 48 9.25 17.57 -9.35
CA VAL A 48 9.44 16.12 -9.46
C VAL A 48 9.15 15.51 -8.10
N ILE A 49 8.19 14.59 -8.04
CA ILE A 49 7.73 14.01 -6.77
C ILE A 49 8.24 12.58 -6.65
N LEU A 50 8.98 12.31 -5.57
CA LEU A 50 9.37 10.97 -5.13
C LEU A 50 8.59 10.62 -3.86
N GLY A 51 7.93 9.48 -3.84
CA GLY A 51 7.06 9.10 -2.73
C GLY A 51 7.04 7.59 -2.45
N ASN A 52 6.74 7.25 -1.21
CA ASN A 52 6.53 5.90 -0.71
C ASN A 52 5.53 5.97 0.46
N HIS A 53 4.64 4.99 0.59
CA HIS A 53 3.81 4.89 1.80
C HIS A 53 4.66 4.36 2.97
N ARG A 54 4.26 4.63 4.21
CA ARG A 54 5.06 4.27 5.40
C ARG A 54 4.37 3.24 6.28
N ASP A 55 3.05 3.20 6.24
CA ASP A 55 2.23 2.29 7.02
C ASP A 55 2.30 0.87 6.47
N ALA A 56 2.23 -0.09 7.38
CA ALA A 56 2.33 -1.52 7.08
C ALA A 56 1.27 -2.29 7.86
N TRP A 57 0.84 -3.42 7.30
CA TRP A 57 -0.06 -4.36 7.98
C TRP A 57 0.59 -5.04 9.19
N THR A 58 1.90 -5.29 9.13
CA THR A 58 2.70 -5.88 10.21
C THR A 58 4.06 -5.17 10.33
N PHE A 59 5.17 -5.89 10.28
CA PHE A 59 6.52 -5.30 10.31
C PHE A 59 6.88 -4.58 9.01
N GLY A 60 6.31 -5.01 7.88
CA GLY A 60 6.44 -4.34 6.60
C GLY A 60 7.86 -4.20 6.05
N ALA A 61 8.73 -5.19 6.31
CA ALA A 61 10.14 -5.11 5.92
C ALA A 61 10.33 -4.89 4.40
N VAL A 62 9.54 -5.59 3.58
CA VAL A 62 9.48 -5.36 2.13
C VAL A 62 8.49 -4.24 1.86
N ASP A 63 7.23 -4.49 2.14
CA ASP A 63 6.13 -3.56 1.94
C ASP A 63 5.76 -2.81 3.25
N PRO A 64 6.08 -1.52 3.41
CA PRO A 64 6.77 -0.61 2.48
C PRO A 64 8.23 -0.30 2.82
N ASN A 65 8.74 -0.78 3.95
CA ASN A 65 9.94 -0.19 4.57
C ASN A 65 11.20 -0.31 3.70
N SER A 66 11.26 -1.27 2.77
CA SER A 66 12.33 -1.32 1.78
C SER A 66 12.36 -0.07 0.89
N GLY A 67 11.19 0.41 0.44
CA GLY A 67 11.06 1.65 -0.32
C GLY A 67 11.29 2.89 0.53
N THR A 68 10.88 2.87 1.81
CA THR A 68 11.17 3.96 2.75
C THR A 68 12.68 4.11 2.97
N ALA A 69 13.40 3.00 3.13
CA ALA A 69 14.86 3.00 3.24
C ALA A 69 15.52 3.57 1.98
N SER A 70 15.06 3.17 0.78
CA SER A 70 15.54 3.75 -0.47
C SER A 70 15.28 5.26 -0.58
N LEU A 71 14.07 5.73 -0.21
CA LEU A 71 13.70 7.14 -0.29
C LEU A 71 14.54 8.01 0.68
N LEU A 72 14.78 7.51 1.89
CA LEU A 72 15.63 8.20 2.87
C LEU A 72 17.09 8.29 2.43
N GLU A 73 17.61 7.24 1.81
CA GLU A 73 18.98 7.26 1.27
C GLU A 73 19.10 8.26 0.12
N ILE A 74 18.13 8.29 -0.81
CA ILE A 74 18.08 9.29 -1.88
C ILE A 74 18.06 10.70 -1.30
N ALA A 75 17.18 10.98 -0.33
CA ALA A 75 17.08 12.28 0.31
C ALA A 75 18.42 12.69 0.96
N GLN A 76 19.08 11.77 1.66
CA GLN A 76 20.39 12.02 2.26
C GLN A 76 21.47 12.33 1.20
N ARG A 77 21.46 11.64 0.05
CA ARG A 77 22.44 11.87 -1.01
C ARG A 77 22.21 13.20 -1.72
N LEU A 78 20.95 13.55 -2.01
CA LEU A 78 20.61 14.83 -2.60
C LEU A 78 20.98 16.00 -1.68
N GLU A 79 20.74 15.88 -0.38
CA GLU A 79 21.16 16.89 0.60
C GLU A 79 22.68 17.13 0.60
N LYS A 80 23.47 16.05 0.53
CA LYS A 80 24.94 16.14 0.44
C LYS A 80 25.39 16.81 -0.85
N LEU A 81 24.69 16.58 -1.96
CA LEU A 81 24.99 17.23 -3.23
C LEU A 81 24.63 18.72 -3.18
N GLN A 82 23.44 19.05 -2.68
CA GLN A 82 22.99 20.44 -2.52
C GLN A 82 23.96 21.29 -1.69
N LYS A 83 24.54 20.70 -0.63
CA LYS A 83 25.57 21.38 0.19
C LYS A 83 26.87 21.70 -0.54
N ARG A 84 27.14 21.07 -1.68
CA ARG A 84 28.35 21.26 -2.47
C ARG A 84 28.20 22.30 -3.59
N GLY A 85 26.98 22.82 -3.79
CA GLY A 85 26.62 23.65 -4.94
C GLY A 85 26.28 22.80 -6.16
#